data_AF-A0A1G3C1Y4-F1
#
_entry.id   AF-A0A1G3C1Y4-F1
#
_cell.length_a   1.000
_cell.length_b   1.000
_cell.length_c   1.000
_cell.angle_alpha   90.00
_cell.angle_beta   90.00
_cell.angle_gamma   90.00
#
_symmetry.space_group_name_H-M   'P 1'
#
loop_
_entity.id
_entity.type
_entity.pdbx_description
1 polymer ?
#
loop_
_entity_poly.entity_id
_entity_poly.type
_entity_poly.pdbx_seq_one_letter_code
_entity_poly.pdbx_strand_id
1 'polypeptide(L)'
;MYGFKKFAILTLTKKEVQSPGYLLAAKSLFESKDVNCILCHVKGEKMPEGDKTGWAPDLMLAKRRLKPDWIKRWLLDPQSIQPGTKMPKFFREGEFQTDIPGTPQEQTEAMKDYLMNLWE
;
A
#
# COMPACT_ATOMS: atom_id res chain seq x y z
N MET A 1 -14.01 -10.62 17.69
CA MET A 1 -13.06 -9.71 16.98
C MET A 1 -11.64 -9.68 17.56
N TYR A 2 -11.35 -10.23 18.75
CA TYR A 2 -9.99 -10.22 19.33
C TYR A 2 -8.96 -11.12 18.61
N GLY A 3 -9.37 -12.27 18.07
CA GLY A 3 -8.45 -13.22 17.42
C GLY A 3 -7.77 -12.69 16.15
N PHE A 4 -8.50 -11.96 15.31
CA PHE A 4 -7.95 -11.42 14.06
C PHE A 4 -6.90 -10.33 14.30
N LYS A 5 -7.13 -9.43 15.27
CA LYS A 5 -6.13 -8.41 15.66
C LYS A 5 -4.86 -9.05 16.20
N LYS A 6 -4.98 -10.06 17.08
CA LYS A 6 -3.82 -10.77 17.63
C LYS A 6 -3.03 -11.50 16.53
N PHE A 7 -3.71 -12.14 15.59
CA PHE A 7 -3.07 -12.82 14.47
C PHE A 7 -2.33 -11.86 13.52
N ALA A 8 -2.94 -10.71 13.18
CA ALA A 8 -2.29 -9.69 12.36
C ALA A 8 -1.04 -9.12 13.04
N ILE A 9 -1.09 -8.87 14.35
CA ILE A 9 0.07 -8.43 15.14
C ILE A 9 1.17 -9.50 15.11
N LEU A 10 0.84 -10.77 15.37
CA LEU A 10 1.80 -11.88 15.34
C LEU A 10 2.47 -12.04 13.96
N THR A 11 1.72 -11.79 12.89
CA THR A 11 2.25 -11.85 11.52
C THR A 11 3.25 -10.73 11.27
N LEU A 12 2.91 -9.49 11.64
CA LEU A 12 3.82 -8.34 11.47
C LEU A 12 5.05 -8.46 12.35
N THR A 13 4.93 -8.96 13.59
CA THR A 13 6.11 -9.19 14.45
C THR A 13 7.06 -10.21 13.83
N LYS A 14 6.52 -11.26 13.18
CA LYS A 14 7.36 -12.23 12.47
C LYS A 14 8.08 -11.59 11.29
N LYS A 15 7.38 -10.76 10.51
CA LYS A 15 7.98 -10.03 9.37
C LYS A 15 9.05 -9.05 9.83
N GLU A 16 8.84 -8.35 10.93
CA GLU A 16 9.84 -7.45 11.52
C GLU A 16 11.09 -8.21 12.01
N VAL A 17 10.92 -9.37 12.64
CA VAL A 17 12.07 -10.22 13.03
C VAL A 17 12.85 -10.72 11.83
N GLN A 18 12.17 -11.08 10.74
CA GLN A 18 12.79 -11.57 9.51
C GLN A 18 13.40 -10.45 8.64
N SER A 19 12.81 -9.27 8.69
CA SER A 19 13.17 -8.11 7.88
C SER A 19 13.04 -6.86 8.75
N PRO A 20 14.09 -6.51 9.53
CA PRO A 20 14.06 -5.33 10.39
C PRO A 20 13.73 -4.07 9.61
N GLY A 21 12.78 -3.27 10.13
CA GLY A 21 12.27 -2.08 9.48
C GLY A 21 11.23 -2.35 8.38
N TYR A 22 10.55 -3.50 8.38
CA TYR A 22 9.63 -3.91 7.31
C TYR A 22 8.57 -2.85 6.97
N LEU A 23 7.85 -2.34 7.98
CA LEU A 23 6.85 -1.29 7.76
C LEU A 23 7.46 0.08 7.47
N LEU A 24 8.69 0.34 7.92
CA LEU A 24 9.41 1.58 7.61
C LEU A 24 9.86 1.60 6.14
N ALA A 25 10.33 0.47 5.62
CA ALA A 25 10.63 0.29 4.21
C ALA A 25 9.37 0.45 3.35
N ALA A 26 8.24 -0.13 3.77
CA ALA A 26 6.96 0.04 3.09
C ALA A 26 6.46 1.50 3.12
N LYS A 27 6.67 2.22 4.23
CA LYS A 27 6.41 3.66 4.32
C LYS A 27 7.32 4.46 3.38
N SER A 28 8.62 4.15 3.35
CA SER A 28 9.57 4.81 2.45
C SER A 28 9.13 4.66 1.00
N LEU A 29 8.77 3.44 0.59
CA LEU A 29 8.25 3.18 -0.75
C LEU A 29 6.95 3.94 -1.03
N PHE A 30 6.04 3.99 -0.07
CA PHE A 30 4.78 4.73 -0.18
C PHE A 30 4.99 6.24 -0.45
N GLU A 31 6.06 6.80 0.10
CA GLU A 31 6.45 8.21 -0.01
C GLU A 31 7.53 8.45 -1.08
N SER A 32 8.01 7.41 -1.76
CA SER A 32 9.10 7.50 -2.73
C SER A 32 8.69 8.28 -3.97
N LYS A 33 9.66 8.78 -4.73
CA LYS A 33 9.38 9.48 -6.01
C LYS A 33 8.80 8.56 -7.08
N ASP A 34 9.08 7.27 -7.00
CA ASP A 34 8.69 6.28 -8.01
C ASP A 34 7.25 5.79 -7.82
N VAL A 35 6.73 5.84 -6.58
CA VAL A 35 5.36 5.40 -6.25
C VAL A 35 4.47 6.56 -5.80
N ASN A 36 4.95 7.37 -4.84
CA ASN A 36 4.32 8.59 -4.32
C ASN A 36 2.78 8.54 -4.18
N CYS A 37 2.26 7.63 -3.35
CA CYS A 37 0.82 7.38 -3.24
C CYS A 37 0.00 8.63 -2.89
N ILE A 38 0.58 9.54 -2.11
CA ILE A 38 -0.03 10.80 -1.65
C ILE A 38 -0.14 11.87 -2.74
N LEU A 39 0.49 11.66 -3.91
CA LEU A 39 0.32 12.55 -5.07
C LEU A 39 -1.13 12.59 -5.54
N CYS A 40 -1.85 11.48 -5.39
CA CYS A 40 -3.25 11.38 -5.78
C CYS A 40 -4.17 11.07 -4.60
N HIS A 41 -3.74 10.28 -3.62
CA HIS A 41 -4.61 9.86 -2.52
C HIS A 41 -4.64 10.85 -1.36
N VAL A 42 -5.85 11.11 -0.85
CA VAL A 42 -6.02 11.68 0.49
C VAL A 42 -5.45 10.72 1.54
N LYS A 43 -4.82 11.27 2.58
CA LYS A 43 -4.38 10.55 3.79
C LYS A 43 -4.81 11.35 5.02
N GLY A 44 -6.03 11.12 5.47
CA GLY A 44 -6.64 11.86 6.57
C GLY A 44 -6.71 13.35 6.25
N GLU A 45 -5.98 14.18 6.99
CA GLU A 45 -5.93 15.63 6.79
C GLU A 45 -4.98 16.04 5.65
N LYS A 46 -4.10 15.15 5.19
CA LYS A 46 -3.19 15.41 4.08
C LYS A 46 -3.93 15.23 2.75
N MET A 47 -4.09 16.34 2.04
CA MET A 47 -4.75 16.39 0.74
C MET A 47 -3.71 16.43 -0.39
N PRO A 48 -3.99 15.81 -1.55
CA PRO A 48 -3.19 16.01 -2.75
C PRO A 48 -3.23 17.47 -3.21
N GLU A 49 -2.20 17.90 -3.92
CA GLU A 49 -2.19 19.21 -4.57
C GLU A 49 -2.99 19.18 -5.89
N GLY A 50 -3.35 20.36 -6.42
CA GLY A 50 -4.00 20.49 -7.72
C GLY A 50 -5.52 20.22 -7.75
N ASP A 51 -6.04 19.94 -8.94
CA ASP A 51 -7.48 19.75 -9.17
C ASP A 51 -7.99 18.44 -8.54
N LYS A 52 -9.12 18.54 -7.81
CA LYS A 52 -9.83 17.43 -7.18
C LYS A 52 -10.28 16.36 -8.17
N THR A 53 -10.41 16.66 -9.46
CA THR A 53 -10.69 15.63 -10.49
C THR A 53 -9.55 14.62 -10.68
N GLY A 54 -8.34 14.96 -10.20
CA GLY A 54 -7.18 14.07 -10.15
C GLY A 54 -7.06 13.28 -8.84
N TRP A 55 -7.85 13.62 -7.82
CA TRP A 55 -7.72 13.01 -6.50
C TRP A 55 -8.30 11.60 -6.45
N ALA A 56 -7.78 10.82 -5.53
CA ALA A 56 -8.15 9.45 -5.24
C ALA A 56 -8.61 9.32 -3.77
N PRO A 57 -9.36 8.25 -3.42
CA PRO A 57 -9.99 8.10 -2.11
C PRO A 57 -9.01 8.14 -0.93
N ASP A 58 -9.51 8.52 0.24
CA ASP A 58 -8.74 8.52 1.49
C ASP A 58 -8.26 7.12 1.89
N LEU A 59 -6.94 6.94 1.93
CA LEU A 59 -6.29 5.68 2.26
C LEU A 59 -6.40 5.32 3.74
N MET A 60 -6.67 6.28 4.63
CA MET A 60 -6.96 6.00 6.05
C MET A 60 -8.21 5.13 6.21
N LEU A 61 -9.09 5.10 5.21
CA LEU A 61 -10.30 4.28 5.21
C LEU A 61 -10.05 2.84 4.73
N ALA A 62 -8.86 2.54 4.20
CA ALA A 62 -8.55 1.25 3.57
C ALA A 62 -8.82 0.08 4.50
N LYS A 63 -8.26 0.11 5.72
CA LYS A 63 -8.45 -0.95 6.74
C LYS A 63 -9.92 -1.21 7.08
N ARG A 64 -10.76 -0.18 7.05
CA ARG A 64 -12.19 -0.26 7.40
C ARG A 64 -13.03 -0.75 6.22
N ARG A 65 -12.65 -0.43 4.99
CA ARG A 65 -13.49 -0.63 3.79
C ARG A 65 -13.04 -1.77 2.90
N LEU A 66 -11.77 -2.13 2.92
CA LEU A 66 -11.15 -3.01 1.93
C LEU A 66 -10.68 -4.31 2.58
N LYS A 67 -10.75 -5.40 1.81
CA LYS A 67 -10.18 -6.69 2.18
C LYS A 67 -8.69 -6.72 1.82
N PRO A 68 -7.80 -7.28 2.65
CA PRO A 68 -6.37 -7.45 2.34
C PRO A 68 -6.09 -7.99 0.93
N ASP A 69 -6.74 -9.10 0.55
CA ASP A 69 -6.51 -9.73 -0.75
C ASP A 69 -7.08 -8.93 -1.92
N TRP A 70 -8.05 -8.06 -1.66
CA TRP A 70 -8.51 -7.12 -2.67
C TRP A 70 -7.45 -6.04 -2.92
N ILE A 71 -6.85 -5.49 -1.85
CA ILE A 71 -5.79 -4.48 -1.97
C ILE A 71 -4.63 -5.04 -2.80
N LYS A 72 -4.18 -6.27 -2.53
CA LYS A 72 -3.09 -6.88 -3.31
C LYS A 72 -3.40 -7.00 -4.79
N ARG A 73 -4.59 -7.51 -5.14
CA ARG A 73 -5.02 -7.63 -6.54
C ARG A 73 -5.10 -6.26 -7.23
N TRP A 74 -5.60 -5.25 -6.52
CA TRP A 74 -5.66 -3.88 -7.00
C TRP A 74 -4.27 -3.29 -7.27
N LEU A 75 -3.31 -3.49 -6.35
CA LEU A 75 -1.94 -2.99 -6.52
C LEU A 75 -1.16 -3.73 -7.63
N LEU A 76 -1.46 -5.02 -7.84
CA LEU A 76 -0.82 -5.82 -8.90
C LEU A 76 -1.28 -5.39 -10.30
N ASP A 77 -2.58 -5.15 -10.50
CA ASP A 77 -3.11 -4.75 -11.80
C ASP A 77 -4.42 -3.95 -11.66
N PRO A 78 -4.34 -2.63 -11.42
CA PRO A 78 -5.53 -1.81 -11.22
C PRO A 78 -6.38 -1.69 -12.48
N GLN A 79 -5.77 -1.75 -13.69
CA GLN A 79 -6.51 -1.68 -14.96
C GLN A 79 -7.37 -2.92 -15.19
N SER A 80 -6.93 -4.10 -14.74
CA SER A 80 -7.72 -5.34 -14.81
C SER A 80 -8.99 -5.29 -13.96
N ILE A 81 -8.99 -4.51 -12.88
CA ILE A 81 -10.14 -4.38 -11.96
C ILE A 81 -11.01 -3.19 -12.34
N GLN A 82 -10.41 -2.06 -12.69
CA GLN A 82 -11.10 -0.85 -13.12
C GLN A 82 -10.44 -0.30 -14.39
N PRO A 83 -10.92 -0.71 -15.59
CA PRO A 83 -10.44 -0.16 -16.85
C PRO A 83 -10.60 1.36 -16.89
N GLY A 84 -9.54 2.07 -17.27
CA GLY A 84 -9.52 3.53 -17.33
C GLY A 84 -9.25 4.23 -16.00
N THR A 85 -8.91 3.49 -14.94
CA THR A 85 -8.40 4.10 -13.70
C THR A 85 -7.12 4.89 -13.97
N LYS A 86 -6.93 6.01 -13.27
CA LYS A 86 -5.70 6.82 -13.34
C LYS A 86 -4.55 6.21 -12.54
N MET A 87 -4.83 5.22 -11.67
CA MET A 87 -3.82 4.61 -10.83
C MET A 87 -2.82 3.78 -11.67
N PRO A 88 -1.51 4.09 -11.61
CA PRO A 88 -0.50 3.32 -12.33
C PRO A 88 -0.33 1.90 -11.77
N LYS A 89 0.16 1.00 -12.62
CA LYS A 89 0.71 -0.29 -12.19
C LYS A 89 2.17 -0.08 -11.75
N PHE A 90 2.39 0.10 -10.45
CA PHE A 90 3.70 0.39 -9.85
C PHE A 90 4.60 -0.82 -9.68
N PHE A 91 4.02 -2.02 -9.51
CA PHE A 91 4.78 -3.23 -9.19
C PHE A 91 4.80 -4.15 -10.40
N ARG A 92 5.96 -4.26 -11.05
CA ARG A 92 6.16 -5.02 -12.29
C ARG A 92 7.39 -5.88 -12.20
N GLU A 93 7.36 -7.00 -12.91
CA GLU A 93 8.50 -7.90 -13.01
C GLU A 93 9.72 -7.15 -13.57
N GLY A 94 10.86 -7.28 -12.89
CA GLY A 94 12.11 -6.61 -13.27
C GLY A 94 12.23 -5.13 -12.91
N GLU A 95 11.18 -4.49 -12.39
CA GLU A 95 11.25 -3.13 -11.83
C GLU A 95 11.51 -3.22 -10.31
N PHE A 96 12.79 -3.07 -9.93
CA PHE A 96 13.20 -3.16 -8.53
C PHE A 96 12.95 -1.86 -7.80
N GLN A 97 12.07 -1.91 -6.80
CA GLN A 97 11.92 -0.85 -5.80
C GLN A 97 13.05 -1.01 -4.78
N THR A 98 13.86 0.02 -4.57
CA THR A 98 15.06 -0.06 -3.72
C THR A 98 14.72 -0.39 -2.26
N ASP A 99 13.61 0.16 -1.77
CA ASP A 99 13.20 0.03 -0.37
C ASP A 99 12.59 -1.35 -0.07
N ILE A 100 11.92 -1.95 -1.06
CA ILE A 100 11.36 -3.30 -0.97
C ILE A 100 11.78 -4.07 -2.22
N PRO A 101 12.98 -4.68 -2.23
CA PRO A 101 13.39 -5.55 -3.32
C PRO A 101 12.53 -6.80 -3.35
N GLY A 102 12.49 -7.45 -4.51
CA GLY A 102 11.77 -8.71 -4.70
C GLY A 102 10.73 -8.63 -5.80
N THR A 103 9.83 -9.61 -5.78
CA THR A 103 8.75 -9.78 -6.75
C THR A 103 7.65 -8.73 -6.54
N PRO A 104 6.82 -8.45 -7.57
CA PRO A 104 5.64 -7.62 -7.40
C PRO A 104 4.71 -8.11 -6.28
N GLN A 105 4.64 -9.41 -6.04
CA GLN A 105 3.81 -10.00 -4.99
C GLN A 105 4.35 -9.64 -3.59
N GLU A 106 5.67 -9.64 -3.40
CA GLU A 106 6.30 -9.24 -2.14
C GLU A 106 6.14 -7.73 -1.89
N GLN A 107 6.35 -6.91 -2.92
CA GLN A 107 6.14 -5.46 -2.86
C GLN A 107 4.68 -5.11 -2.54
N THR A 108 3.73 -5.75 -3.20
CA THR A 108 2.29 -5.53 -2.95
C THR A 108 1.84 -6.05 -1.59
N GLU A 109 2.44 -7.13 -1.09
CA GLU A 109 2.19 -7.63 0.26
C GLU A 109 2.65 -6.61 1.32
N ALA A 110 3.83 -6.03 1.15
CA ALA A 110 4.35 -4.98 2.03
C ALA A 110 3.53 -3.70 1.98
N MET A 111 3.18 -3.23 0.78
CA MET A 111 2.32 -2.06 0.62
C MET A 111 0.92 -2.29 1.20
N LYS A 112 0.34 -3.47 1.00
CA LYS A 112 -0.93 -3.85 1.63
C LYS A 112 -0.81 -3.82 3.14
N ASP A 113 0.26 -4.38 3.71
CA ASP A 113 0.44 -4.38 5.16
C ASP A 113 0.54 -2.96 5.69
N TYR A 114 1.28 -2.09 5.02
CA TYR A 114 1.34 -0.68 5.38
C TYR A 114 -0.05 -0.02 5.35
N LEU A 115 -0.82 -0.18 4.26
CA LEU A 115 -2.18 0.37 4.12
C LEU A 115 -3.16 -0.15 5.19
N MET A 116 -3.05 -1.42 5.57
CA MET A 116 -3.89 -2.03 6.63
C MET A 116 -3.49 -1.55 8.04
N ASN A 117 -2.39 -0.83 8.14
CA ASN A 117 -1.76 -0.36 9.37
C ASN A 117 -1.42 1.15 9.30
N LEU A 118 -2.14 1.90 8.46
CA LEU A 118 -2.13 3.36 8.49
C LEU A 118 -2.93 3.83 9.73
N TRP A 119 -2.24 4.43 10.69
CA TRP A 119 -2.82 5.04 11.90
C TRP A 119 -2.41 6.51 12.11
N GLU A 120 -1.57 7.01 11.21
CA GLU A 120 -1.05 8.39 11.16
C GLU A 120 -1.21 8.91 9.73
#